data_AF-A0A5R9L4I1-F1
#
_entry.id   AF-A0A5R9L4I1-F1
#
_cell.length_a   1.000
_cell.length_b   1.000
_cell.length_c   1.000
_cell.angle_alpha   90.00
_cell.angle_beta   90.00
_cell.angle_gamma   90.00
#
_symmetry.space_group_name_H-M   'P 1'
#
loop_
_entity.id
_entity.type
_entity.pdbx_description
1 polymer ?
#
loop_
_entity_poly.entity_id
_entity_poly.type
_entity_poly.pdbx_seq_one_letter_code
_entity_poly.pdbx_strand_id
1 'polypeptide(L)' 'MTYKIVCPVQNNQVIVTLPPDFRNKKQVTIYVDDEIDIRSQKLDIMKIAAKDPLFLADIREIHADFDSIDNETL' A
#
# COMPACT_ATOMS: atom_id res chain seq x y z
N MET A 1 -11.45 -0.84 25.91
CA MET A 1 -10.66 -1.92 25.28
C MET A 1 -10.98 -1.90 23.79
N THR A 2 -9.97 -1.74 22.94
CA THR A 2 -10.14 -1.71 21.48
C THR A 2 -9.62 -3.02 20.92
N TYR A 3 -10.42 -3.69 20.07
CA TYR A 3 -10.04 -4.94 19.44
C TYR A 3 -9.76 -4.69 17.96
N LYS A 4 -8.59 -5.12 17.47
CA LYS A 4 -8.32 -5.22 16.03
C LYS A 4 -8.70 -6.64 15.59
N ILE A 5 -9.77 -6.76 14.79
CA ILE A 5 -10.21 -8.03 14.22
C ILE A 5 -10.07 -7.92 12.71
N VAL A 6 -9.26 -8.79 12.11
CA VAL A 6 -9.11 -8.87 10.66
C VAL A 6 -10.20 -9.81 10.14
N CYS A 7 -11.13 -9.28 9.36
CA CYS A 7 -12.24 -10.03 8.79
C CYS A 7 -12.16 -9.98 7.26
N PRO A 8 -12.37 -11.11 6.56
CA PRO A 8 -12.43 -11.11 5.11
C PRO A 8 -13.69 -10.36 4.63
N VAL A 9 -13.56 -9.63 3.53
CA VAL A 9 -14.70 -9.05 2.81
C VAL A 9 -15.21 -10.08 1.81
N GLN A 10 -16.47 -10.48 1.92
CA GLN A 10 -17.13 -11.39 0.98
C GLN A 10 -18.46 -10.78 0.53
N ASN A 11 -18.67 -10.65 -0.79
CA ASN A 11 -19.89 -10.03 -1.36
C ASN A 11 -20.20 -8.64 -0.77
N ASN A 12 -19.18 -7.80 -0.58
CA ASN A 12 -19.30 -6.48 0.06
C ASN A 12 -19.88 -6.53 1.48
N GLN A 13 -19.68 -7.65 2.18
CA GLN A 13 -20.08 -7.85 3.57
C GLN A 13 -18.89 -8.27 4.42
N VAL A 14 -18.92 -7.86 5.69
CA VAL A 14 -17.96 -8.26 6.71
C VAL A 14 -18.74 -8.85 7.88
N ILE A 15 -18.44 -10.10 8.23
CA ILE A 15 -19.03 -10.77 9.40
C ILE A 15 -18.01 -10.74 10.54
N VAL A 16 -18.31 -10.00 11.60
CA VAL A 16 -17.44 -9.88 12.78
C VAL A 16 -18.01 -10.74 13.90
N THR A 17 -17.25 -11.75 14.35
CA THR A 17 -17.59 -12.50 15.56
C THR A 17 -17.06 -11.75 16.79
N LEU A 18 -17.97 -11.27 17.64
CA LEU A 18 -17.58 -10.56 18.86
C LEU A 18 -16.97 -11.53 19.90
N PRO A 19 -15.92 -11.11 20.64
CA PRO A 19 -15.35 -11.92 21.71
C PRO A 19 -16.38 -12.27 22.80
N PRO A 20 -16.18 -13.38 23.55
CA PRO A 20 -17.12 -13.83 24.59
C PRO A 20 -17.44 -12.77 25.66
N ASP A 21 -16.49 -11.86 25.94
CA ASP A 21 -16.63 -10.80 26.94
C ASP A 21 -17.68 -9.74 26.57
N PHE A 22 -18.15 -9.72 25.33
CA PHE A 22 -19.21 -8.82 24.85
C PHE A 22 -20.62 -9.35 25.11
N ARG A 23 -20.80 -10.57 25.64
CA ARG A 23 -22.12 -11.18 25.88
C ARG A 23 -23.10 -10.31 26.68
N ASN A 24 -22.60 -9.43 27.55
CA ASN A 24 -23.43 -8.54 28.38
C ASN A 24 -23.50 -7.10 27.85
N LYS A 25 -22.92 -6.80 26.69
CA LYS A 25 -22.94 -5.46 26.07
C LYS A 25 -24.05 -5.41 25.04
N LYS A 26 -24.95 -4.43 25.19
CA LYS A 26 -26.12 -4.25 24.30
C LYS A 26 -25.80 -3.51 23.00
N GLN A 27 -24.66 -2.83 22.94
CA GLN A 27 -24.24 -2.02 21.80
C GLN A 27 -22.72 -2.06 21.68
N VAL A 28 -22.26 -2.10 20.43
CA VAL A 28 -20.85 -1.99 20.05
C VAL A 28 -20.74 -1.03 18.88
N THR A 29 -19.67 -0.25 18.87
CA THR A 29 -19.30 0.63 17.76
C THR A 29 -18.20 -0.06 16.97
N ILE A 30 -18.39 -0.18 15.66
CA ILE A 30 -17.39 -0.72 14.73
C ILE A 30 -16.76 0.46 14.00
N TYR A 31 -15.42 0.51 14.02
CA TYR A 31 -14.65 1.43 13.17
C TYR A 31 -14.19 0.64 11.96
N VAL A 32 -14.62 1.06 10.78
CA VAL A 32 -14.16 0.53 9.50
C VAL A 32 -13.15 1.53 8.96
N ASP A 33 -11.90 1.10 8.88
CA ASP A 33 -10.84 1.83 8.19
C ASP A 33 -10.63 1.11 6.87
N ASP A 34 -10.64 1.86 5.76
CA ASP A 34 -10.42 1.30 4.44
C ASP A 34 -8.94 1.04 4.15
N GLU A 35 -8.04 1.29 5.13
CA GLU A 35 -6.57 1.09 5.13
C GLU A 35 -6.11 0.42 3.84
N ILE A 36 -6.09 1.24 2.78
CA ILE A 36 -5.59 0.83 1.50
C ILE A 36 -4.10 0.58 1.76
N ASP A 37 -3.60 -0.63 1.47
CA ASP A 37 -2.18 -0.90 1.57
C ASP A 37 -1.43 -0.14 0.47
N ILE A 38 -1.30 1.18 0.69
CA ILE A 38 -0.68 2.15 -0.21
C ILE A 38 0.76 1.73 -0.48
N ARG A 39 1.41 1.06 0.49
CA ARG A 39 2.77 0.55 0.32
C ARG A 39 2.80 -0.58 -0.71
N SER A 40 1.92 -1.56 -0.59
CA SER A 40 1.82 -2.66 -1.56
C SER A 40 1.38 -2.16 -2.94
N GLN A 41 0.41 -1.24 -3.01
CA GLN A 41 0.00 -0.63 -4.27
C GLN A 41 1.14 0.15 -4.94
N LYS A 42 1.88 0.96 -4.17
CA LYS A 42 3.05 1.67 -4.68
C LYS A 42 4.12 0.70 -5.19
N LEU A 43 4.37 -0.39 -4.47
CA LEU A 43 5.31 -1.43 -4.91
C LEU A 43 4.87 -2.08 -6.22
N ASP A 44 3.58 -2.34 -6.40
CA ASP A 44 3.08 -2.94 -7.64
C ASP A 44 3.18 -1.97 -8.83
N ILE A 45 2.88 -0.68 -8.62
CA ILE A 45 3.08 0.35 -9.65
C ILE A 45 4.57 0.46 -10.01
N MET A 46 5.47 0.42 -9.03
CA MET A 46 6.92 0.44 -9.28
C MET A 46 7.40 -0.77 -10.09
N LYS A 47 6.85 -1.97 -9.84
CA LYS A 47 7.17 -3.16 -10.65
C LYS A 47 6.76 -3.01 -12.11
N ILE A 48 5.65 -2.32 -12.36
CA ILE A 48 5.17 -2.02 -13.72
C ILE A 48 6.14 -1.03 -14.38
N ALA A 49 6.44 0.09 -13.70
CA ALA A 49 7.36 1.11 -14.19
C ALA A 49 8.76 0.56 -14.48
N ALA A 50 9.27 -0.37 -13.67
CA ALA A 50 10.57 -1.01 -13.87
C ALA A 50 10.69 -1.80 -15.20
N LYS A 51 9.56 -2.11 -15.85
CA LYS A 51 9.52 -2.77 -17.17
C LYS A 51 9.11 -1.82 -18.29
N ASP A 52 8.73 -0.59 -17.96
CA ASP A 52 8.25 0.39 -18.92
C ASP A 52 9.43 1.01 -19.70
N PRO A 53 9.45 0.91 -21.04
CA PRO A 53 10.58 1.39 -21.84
C PRO A 53 10.79 2.91 -21.77
N LEU A 54 9.71 3.70 -21.59
CA LEU A 54 9.78 5.15 -21.49
C LEU A 54 10.37 5.53 -20.14
N PHE A 55 9.89 4.94 -19.05
CA PHE A 55 10.45 5.13 -17.72
C PHE A 55 11.94 4.75 -17.66
N LEU A 56 12.34 3.65 -18.30
CA LEU A 56 13.75 3.24 -18.37
C LEU A 56 14.60 4.15 -19.28
N ALA A 57 14.00 4.79 -20.29
CA ALA A 57 14.70 5.79 -21.11
C ALA A 57 15.00 7.03 -20.27
N ASP A 58 14.00 7.55 -19.54
CA ASP A 58 14.15 8.71 -18.65
C ASP A 58 15.23 8.47 -17.57
N ILE A 59 15.23 7.29 -16.95
CA ILE A 59 16.26 6.93 -15.96
C ILE A 59 17.66 6.92 -16.57
N ARG A 60 17.82 6.39 -17.79
CA ARG A 60 19.11 6.35 -18.48
C ARG A 60 19.59 7.74 -18.89
N GLU A 61 18.69 8.60 -19.33
CA GLU A 61 18.98 10.00 -19.63
C GLU A 61 19.52 10.71 -18.38
N ILE A 62 18.82 10.61 -17.25
CA ILE A 62 19.27 11.19 -15.98
C ILE A 62 20.66 10.66 -15.59
N HIS A 63 20.91 9.35 -15.71
CA HIS A 63 22.24 8.80 -15.38
C HIS A 63 23.33 9.32 -16.32
N ALA A 64 23.05 9.43 -17.62
CA ALA A 64 23.99 9.96 -18.59
C ALA A 64 24.30 11.44 -18.32
N ASP A 65 23.31 12.24 -17.91
CA ASP A 65 23.51 13.63 -17.52
C ASP A 65 24.43 13.73 -16.31
N PHE A 66 24.23 12.93 -15.27
CA PHE A 66 25.12 12.91 -14.10
C PHE A 66 26.54 12.43 -14.45
N ASP A 67 26.66 11.36 -15.24
CA ASP A 67 27.96 10.85 -15.69
C ASP A 67 28.71 11.90 -16.52
N SER A 68 28.00 12.70 -17.32
CA SER A 68 28.62 13.77 -18.12
C SER A 68 29.17 14.90 -17.26
N ILE A 69 28.48 15.28 -16.18
CA ILE A 69 28.92 16.32 -15.23
C ILE A 69 30.20 15.89 -14.50
N ASP A 70 30.30 14.62 -14.10
CA ASP A 70 31.50 14.08 -13.45
C ASP A 70 32.71 14.05 -14.40
N ASN A 71 32.49 13.88 -15.71
CA ASN A 71 33.55 13.87 -16.72
C ASN A 71 33.94 15.28 -17.23
N GLU A 72 33.09 16.30 -17.05
CA GLU A 72 33.40 17.70 -17.40
C GLU A 72 34.22 18.44 -16.33
N THR A 73 34.40 17.86 -15.14
CA THR A 73 35.14 18.48 -14.02
C THR A 73 36.63 18.09 -13.92
N LEU A 74 37.21 17.49 -14.97
CA LEU A 74 38.63 17.11 -15.10
C LEU A 74 39.43 18.03 -16.03
#